data_AF-E8WW38-F1
#
_entry.id   AF-E8WW38-F1
#
_cell.length_a   1.000
_cell.length_b   1.000
_cell.length_c   1.000
_cell.angle_alpha   90.00
_cell.angle_beta   90.00
_cell.angle_gamma   90.00
#
_symmetry.space_group_name_H-M   'P 1'
#
loop_
_entity.id
_entity.type
_entity.pdbx_description
1 polymer ?
#
loop_
_entity_poly.entity_id
_entity_poly.type
_entity_poly.pdbx_seq_one_letter_code
_entity_poly.pdbx_strand_id
1 'polypeptide(L)'
;MALIRWLNGANDAGIEAYLGRPTAASRKRVMTLFRQLIECSGRLSRFDTDHPNFDFFDSPPPEITEEMARIQLSIQEFVQVPFLEIAYEDDKAILAISYALGANRALGEQLAVRDIVGLLETRRLELMRQCECHLWFFARKSDQRACSQNCRHRAYEQTDAFKAKRRLYMRDYYALKQSGKVK
;
A
#
# COMPACT_ATOMS: atom_id res chain seq x y z
N MET A 1 0.80 7.13 -9.56
CA MET A 1 1.58 6.27 -8.64
C MET A 1 1.82 4.93 -9.30
N ALA A 2 3.06 4.68 -9.74
CA ALA A 2 3.46 3.46 -10.44
C ALA A 2 3.34 2.21 -9.54
N LEU A 3 3.76 2.31 -8.26
CA LEU A 3 3.63 1.24 -7.26
C LEU A 3 2.23 0.61 -7.17
N ILE A 4 1.18 1.42 -7.01
CA ILE A 4 -0.20 0.91 -6.86
C ILE A 4 -0.66 0.14 -8.10
N ARG A 5 -0.31 0.65 -9.29
CA ARG A 5 -0.63 0.00 -10.55
C ARG A 5 0.09 -1.35 -10.69
N TRP A 6 1.38 -1.37 -10.37
CA TRP A 6 2.21 -2.58 -10.38
C TRP A 6 1.71 -3.64 -9.39
N LEU A 7 1.36 -3.24 -8.16
CA LEU A 7 0.80 -4.13 -7.13
C LEU A 7 -0.54 -4.73 -7.55
N ASN A 8 -1.38 -3.96 -8.25
CA ASN A 8 -2.66 -4.41 -8.77
C ASN A 8 -2.56 -5.24 -10.06
N GLY A 9 -1.35 -5.47 -10.57
CA GLY A 9 -1.12 -6.26 -11.78
C GLY A 9 -1.68 -5.59 -13.05
N ALA A 10 -1.85 -4.27 -13.03
CA ALA A 10 -2.10 -3.53 -14.25
C ALA A 10 -0.86 -3.70 -15.14
N ASN A 11 -1.09 -4.19 -16.37
CA ASN A 11 -0.08 -4.35 -17.42
C ASN A 11 -0.47 -3.38 -18.54
N ASP A 12 -0.23 -2.08 -18.37
CA ASP A 12 -0.49 -1.14 -19.46
C ASP A 12 0.67 -1.25 -20.44
N ALA A 13 0.36 -1.72 -21.64
CA ALA A 13 1.29 -2.14 -22.70
C ALA A 13 2.28 -1.06 -23.20
N GLY A 14 2.28 0.15 -22.65
CA GLY A 14 3.07 1.29 -23.16
C GLY A 14 4.43 1.52 -22.49
N ILE A 15 4.60 1.17 -21.20
CA ILE A 15 5.81 1.51 -20.41
C ILE A 15 6.39 0.27 -19.67
N GLU A 16 5.56 -0.73 -19.39
CA GLU A 16 5.89 -1.81 -18.44
C GLU A 16 6.64 -3.01 -19.05
N ALA A 17 6.87 -3.05 -20.37
CA ALA A 17 7.71 -4.08 -20.99
C ALA A 17 9.17 -4.02 -20.48
N TYR A 18 9.66 -2.83 -20.13
CA TYR A 18 11.01 -2.60 -19.61
C TYR A 18 11.15 -2.83 -18.10
N LEU A 19 10.05 -2.78 -17.34
CA LEU A 19 10.08 -2.89 -15.88
C LEU A 19 9.96 -4.33 -15.38
N GLY A 20 9.78 -5.33 -16.23
CA GLY A 20 9.62 -6.72 -15.80
C GLY A 20 8.24 -7.00 -15.15
N ARG A 21 7.71 -8.20 -15.42
CA ARG A 21 6.34 -8.55 -15.03
C ARG A 21 6.21 -8.65 -13.50
N PRO A 22 5.12 -8.12 -12.90
CA PRO A 22 4.79 -8.37 -11.50
C PRO A 22 4.41 -9.85 -11.33
N THR A 23 5.39 -10.73 -11.15
CA THR A 23 5.10 -12.14 -10.87
C THR A 23 4.44 -12.26 -9.50
N ALA A 24 3.73 -13.37 -9.25
CA ALA A 24 3.17 -13.63 -7.92
C ALA A 24 4.29 -13.68 -6.85
N ALA A 25 5.46 -14.21 -7.20
CA ALA A 25 6.62 -14.26 -6.31
C ALA A 25 7.19 -12.86 -6.01
N SER A 26 7.34 -12.01 -7.04
CA SER A 26 7.80 -10.62 -6.89
C SER A 26 6.86 -9.82 -6.01
N ARG A 27 5.54 -9.87 -6.29
CA ARG A 27 4.54 -9.21 -5.43
C ARG A 27 4.59 -9.74 -4.00
N LYS A 28 4.75 -11.06 -3.80
CA LYS A 28 4.83 -11.65 -2.46
C LYS A 28 6.02 -11.10 -1.67
N ARG A 29 7.22 -10.98 -2.28
CA ARG A 29 8.40 -10.42 -1.61
C ARG A 29 8.22 -8.95 -1.25
N VAL A 30 7.82 -8.13 -2.23
CA VAL A 30 7.52 -6.70 -2.02
C VAL A 30 6.49 -6.51 -0.91
N MET A 31 5.43 -7.32 -0.91
CA MET A 31 4.39 -7.24 0.12
C MET A 31 4.82 -7.77 1.48
N THR A 32 5.79 -8.68 1.53
CA THR A 32 6.37 -9.16 2.79
C THR A 32 7.16 -8.02 3.43
N LEU A 33 8.06 -7.39 2.65
CA LEU A 33 8.83 -6.23 3.11
C LEU A 33 7.91 -5.08 3.56
N PHE A 34 6.88 -4.74 2.77
CA PHE A 34 5.92 -3.71 3.14
C PHE A 34 5.25 -3.98 4.51
N ARG A 35 4.83 -5.22 4.76
CA ARG A 35 4.20 -5.58 6.04
C ARG A 35 5.18 -5.50 7.20
N GLN A 36 6.40 -5.99 7.01
CA GLN A 36 7.46 -5.90 8.03
C GLN A 36 7.75 -4.43 8.38
N LEU A 37 7.83 -3.54 7.40
CA LEU A 37 8.03 -2.12 7.63
C LEU A 37 6.87 -1.47 8.40
N ILE A 38 5.61 -1.77 8.04
CA ILE A 38 4.44 -1.28 8.78
C ILE A 38 4.45 -1.80 10.21
N GLU A 39 4.73 -3.08 10.40
CA GLU A 39 4.70 -3.71 11.71
C GLU A 39 5.78 -3.13 12.62
N CYS A 40 7.02 -3.04 12.14
CA CYS A 40 8.14 -2.45 12.86
C CYS A 40 7.88 -0.98 13.20
N SER A 41 7.41 -0.18 12.23
CA SER A 41 7.06 1.23 12.46
C SER A 41 5.93 1.40 13.49
N GLY A 42 4.89 0.57 13.39
CA GLY A 42 3.79 0.57 14.34
C GLY A 42 4.19 0.12 15.75
N ARG A 43 5.12 -0.85 15.87
CA ARG A 43 5.68 -1.28 17.16
C ARG A 43 6.51 -0.16 17.79
N LEU A 44 7.40 0.45 17.02
CA LEU A 44 8.21 1.58 17.48
C LEU A 44 7.33 2.74 17.97
N SER A 45 6.30 3.11 17.20
CA SER A 45 5.37 4.18 17.57
C SER A 45 4.57 3.86 18.84
N ARG A 46 4.15 2.61 19.05
CA ARG A 46 3.48 2.19 20.29
C ARG A 46 4.44 2.25 21.48
N PHE A 47 5.65 1.73 21.32
CA PHE A 47 6.67 1.74 22.37
C PHE A 47 7.01 3.17 22.80
N ASP A 48 7.20 4.08 21.84
CA ASP A 48 7.43 5.50 22.11
C ASP A 48 6.26 6.15 22.87
N THR A 49 5.02 5.77 22.52
CA THR A 49 3.82 6.25 23.24
C THR A 49 3.77 5.75 24.68
N ASP A 50 4.14 4.49 24.91
CA ASP A 50 4.12 3.86 26.23
C ASP A 50 5.33 4.30 27.10
N HIS A 51 6.42 4.73 26.45
CA HIS A 51 7.68 5.11 27.08
C HIS A 51 8.26 6.44 26.52
N PRO A 52 7.61 7.59 26.80
CA PRO A 52 7.86 8.87 26.11
C PRO A 52 9.23 9.55 26.35
N ASN A 53 10.14 8.91 27.09
CA ASN A 53 11.51 9.40 27.34
C ASN A 53 12.55 8.26 27.24
N PHE A 54 12.20 7.16 26.58
CA PHE A 54 13.11 6.04 26.41
C PHE A 54 14.26 6.42 25.47
N ASP A 55 15.48 6.04 25.83
CA ASP A 55 16.65 6.27 24.98
C ASP A 55 16.80 5.15 23.95
N PHE A 56 16.28 5.42 22.75
CA PHE A 56 16.37 4.50 21.62
C PHE A 56 17.76 4.40 20.99
N PHE A 57 18.68 5.34 21.29
CA PHE A 57 19.99 5.38 20.66
C PHE A 57 21.00 4.53 21.42
N ASP A 58 21.06 4.70 22.74
CA ASP A 58 22.04 4.00 23.57
C ASP A 58 21.54 2.63 24.05
N SER A 59 20.22 2.40 24.04
CA SER A 59 19.64 1.14 24.54
C SER A 59 18.37 0.74 23.76
N PRO A 60 18.44 0.54 22.43
CA PRO A 60 17.27 0.20 21.64
C PRO A 60 16.60 -1.10 22.13
N PRO A 61 15.26 -1.19 22.11
CA PRO A 61 14.56 -2.40 22.52
C PRO A 61 14.99 -3.59 21.65
N PRO A 62 15.40 -4.74 22.23
CA PRO A 62 15.91 -5.87 21.47
C PRO A 62 14.95 -6.35 20.38
N GLU A 63 13.66 -6.36 20.66
CA GLU A 63 12.63 -6.82 19.72
C GLU A 63 12.58 -5.93 18.46
N ILE A 64 12.79 -4.62 18.63
CA ILE A 64 12.83 -3.66 17.52
C ILE A 64 14.14 -3.85 16.74
N THR A 65 15.28 -3.97 17.43
CA THR A 65 16.59 -4.17 16.78
C THR A 65 16.63 -5.47 15.98
N GLU A 66 16.10 -6.57 16.50
CA GLU A 66 16.01 -7.84 15.78
C GLU A 66 15.11 -7.74 14.54
N GLU A 67 14.00 -7.01 14.64
CA GLU A 67 13.11 -6.78 13.51
C GLU A 67 13.77 -5.92 12.43
N MET A 68 14.46 -4.85 12.84
CA MET A 68 15.28 -4.03 11.96
C MET A 68 16.35 -4.85 11.25
N ALA A 69 17.03 -5.77 11.94
CA ALA A 69 18.02 -6.66 11.33
C ALA A 69 17.40 -7.58 10.27
N ARG A 70 16.21 -8.14 10.52
CA ARG A 70 15.47 -8.95 9.53
C ARG A 70 15.03 -8.13 8.31
N ILE A 71 14.58 -6.90 8.54
CA ILE A 71 14.23 -5.96 7.47
C ILE A 71 15.47 -5.61 6.65
N GLN A 72 16.61 -5.34 7.30
CA GLN A 72 17.87 -4.99 6.65
C GLN A 72 18.31 -6.09 5.68
N LEU A 73 18.26 -7.36 6.09
CA LEU A 73 18.57 -8.50 5.21
C LEU A 73 17.66 -8.53 3.97
N SER A 74 16.39 -8.15 4.14
CA SER A 74 15.43 -8.10 3.02
C SER A 74 15.73 -6.93 2.07
N ILE A 75 16.07 -5.76 2.62
CA ILE A 75 16.39 -4.54 1.85
C ILE A 75 17.70 -4.70 1.06
N GLN A 76 18.68 -5.44 1.60
CA GLN A 76 19.96 -5.70 0.93
C GLN A 76 19.82 -6.42 -0.43
N GLU A 77 18.70 -7.10 -0.69
CA GLU A 77 18.43 -7.68 -2.01
C GLU A 77 18.07 -6.62 -3.07
N PHE A 78 17.74 -5.41 -2.63
CA PHE A 78 17.24 -4.29 -3.45
C PHE A 78 18.20 -3.09 -3.41
N VAL A 79 19.51 -3.32 -3.22
CA VAL A 79 20.52 -2.26 -3.14
C VAL A 79 20.38 -1.31 -4.33
N GLN A 80 20.24 -0.03 -3.98
CA GLN A 80 20.15 1.07 -4.91
C GLN A 80 21.49 1.78 -4.96
N VAL A 81 22.07 1.88 -6.15
CA VAL A 81 23.31 2.62 -6.36
C VAL A 81 22.96 3.90 -7.12
N PRO A 82 23.24 5.10 -6.59
CA PRO A 82 22.97 6.31 -7.34
C PRO A 82 23.84 6.35 -8.61
N PHE A 83 23.26 6.77 -9.73
CA PHE A 83 23.97 7.05 -10.97
C PHE A 83 23.43 8.32 -11.61
N LEU A 84 24.28 8.98 -12.40
CA LEU A 84 23.90 10.15 -13.17
C LEU A 84 23.30 9.71 -14.49
N GLU A 85 22.14 10.28 -14.83
CA GLU A 85 21.52 10.12 -16.14
C GLU A 85 21.09 11.47 -16.73
N ILE A 86 20.98 11.50 -18.05
CA ILE A 86 20.33 12.59 -18.76
C ILE A 86 18.85 12.22 -18.85
N ALA A 87 17.99 13.01 -18.23
CA ALA A 87 16.54 12.85 -18.28
C ALA A 87 15.89 14.02 -19.03
N TYR A 88 14.61 13.89 -19.35
CA TYR A 88 13.82 14.94 -19.98
C TYR A 88 12.61 15.29 -19.10
N GLU A 89 12.48 16.56 -18.75
CA GLU A 89 11.33 17.12 -18.03
C GLU A 89 10.86 18.37 -18.78
N ASP A 90 9.57 18.43 -19.14
CA ASP A 90 8.98 19.50 -19.95
C ASP A 90 9.81 19.85 -21.21
N ASP A 91 10.20 18.82 -21.97
CA ASP A 91 11.05 18.89 -23.18
C ASP A 91 12.45 19.48 -22.97
N LYS A 92 12.92 19.60 -21.72
CA LYS A 92 14.27 20.06 -21.39
C LYS A 92 15.12 18.90 -20.91
N ALA A 93 16.32 18.79 -21.47
CA ALA A 93 17.33 17.86 -20.96
C ALA A 93 17.83 18.37 -19.60
N ILE A 94 17.74 17.50 -18.59
CA ILE A 94 18.20 17.76 -17.22
C ILE A 94 19.22 16.70 -16.82
N LEU A 95 20.13 17.08 -15.92
CA LEU A 95 20.97 16.11 -15.22
C LEU A 95 20.18 15.60 -14.01
N ALA A 96 19.90 14.30 -13.98
CA ALA A 96 19.16 13.66 -12.90
C ALA A 96 20.06 12.67 -12.15
N ILE A 97 19.90 12.60 -10.83
CA ILE A 97 20.39 11.47 -10.04
C ILE A 97 19.27 10.44 -10.01
N SER A 98 19.56 9.30 -10.60
CA SER A 98 18.70 8.13 -10.59
C SER A 98 19.32 7.06 -9.72
N TYR A 99 18.55 6.04 -9.39
CA TYR A 99 19.02 4.93 -8.57
C TYR A 99 19.00 3.66 -9.41
N ALA A 100 20.20 3.15 -9.71
CA ALA A 100 20.38 1.91 -10.44
C ALA A 100 19.92 0.78 -9.53
N LEU A 101 18.97 0.03 -10.05
CA LEU A 101 18.37 -1.10 -9.39
C LEU A 101 19.26 -2.31 -9.71
N GLY A 102 19.95 -2.85 -8.70
CA GLY A 102 20.97 -3.91 -8.87
C GLY A 102 20.50 -5.14 -9.68
N ALA A 103 21.42 -5.95 -10.16
CA ALA A 103 21.11 -7.08 -11.07
C ALA A 103 20.30 -8.23 -10.44
N ASN A 104 20.06 -8.21 -9.13
CA ASN A 104 19.56 -9.37 -8.37
C ASN A 104 18.05 -9.62 -8.55
N ARG A 105 17.28 -8.62 -9.01
CA ARG A 105 15.81 -8.66 -9.05
C ARG A 105 15.25 -7.99 -10.31
N ALA A 106 14.01 -8.30 -10.66
CA ALA A 106 13.34 -7.63 -11.79
C ALA A 106 13.17 -6.13 -11.50
N LEU A 107 13.38 -5.28 -12.52
CA LEU A 107 13.41 -3.82 -12.37
C LEU A 107 12.18 -3.25 -11.63
N GLY A 108 10.99 -3.75 -11.93
CA GLY A 108 9.71 -3.30 -11.39
C GLY A 108 9.49 -3.75 -9.95
N GLU A 109 10.06 -4.90 -9.57
CA GLU A 109 10.10 -5.31 -8.16
C GLU A 109 10.98 -4.33 -7.36
N GLN A 110 12.12 -3.95 -7.91
CA GLN A 110 13.03 -3.02 -7.27
C GLN A 110 12.49 -1.58 -7.22
N LEU A 111 11.82 -1.12 -8.29
CA LEU A 111 11.09 0.16 -8.29
C LEU A 111 9.96 0.14 -7.24
N ALA A 112 9.26 -0.98 -7.10
CA ALA A 112 8.22 -1.10 -6.08
C ALA A 112 8.81 -0.99 -4.67
N VAL A 113 9.96 -1.63 -4.40
CA VAL A 113 10.67 -1.48 -3.12
C VAL A 113 11.16 -0.05 -2.90
N ARG A 114 11.73 0.61 -3.93
CA ARG A 114 12.10 2.02 -3.87
C ARG A 114 10.93 2.90 -3.45
N ASP A 115 9.79 2.73 -4.12
CA ASP A 115 8.59 3.53 -3.83
C ASP A 115 8.07 3.24 -2.39
N ILE A 116 8.17 2.01 -1.89
CA ILE A 116 7.85 1.66 -0.50
C ILE A 116 8.80 2.34 0.49
N VAL A 117 10.10 2.33 0.23
CA VAL A 117 11.11 3.02 1.07
C VAL A 117 10.82 4.51 1.10
N GLY A 118 10.53 5.13 -0.05
CA GLY A 118 10.13 6.55 -0.10
C GLY A 118 8.84 6.84 0.68
N LEU A 119 7.89 5.90 0.74
CA LEU A 119 6.71 6.03 1.61
C LEU A 119 7.06 5.94 3.10
N LEU A 120 8.03 5.11 3.48
CA LEU A 120 8.52 5.04 4.86
C LEU A 120 9.20 6.35 5.26
N GLU A 121 10.13 6.84 4.44
CA GLU A 121 10.87 8.09 4.67
C GLU A 121 9.94 9.30 4.80
N THR A 122 8.87 9.34 4.00
CA THR A 122 7.87 10.41 4.05
C THR A 122 6.79 10.20 5.11
N ARG A 123 6.86 9.14 5.92
CA ARG A 123 5.85 8.77 6.94
C ARG A 123 4.43 8.65 6.35
N ARG A 124 4.34 8.01 5.20
CA ARG A 124 3.08 7.81 4.44
C ARG A 124 2.77 6.34 4.20
N LEU A 125 3.50 5.44 4.84
CA LEU A 125 3.36 4.00 4.68
C LEU A 125 1.96 3.51 5.08
N GLU A 126 1.37 4.06 6.16
CA GLU A 126 0.03 3.68 6.64
C GLU A 126 -1.14 4.11 5.71
N LEU A 127 -0.85 5.00 4.76
CA LEU A 127 -1.82 5.42 3.76
C LEU A 127 -1.96 4.39 2.63
N MET A 128 -0.97 3.52 2.44
CA MET A 128 -1.09 2.41 1.48
C MET A 128 -1.91 1.27 2.09
N ARG A 129 -3.05 0.94 1.46
CA ARG A 129 -4.02 -0.02 2.00
C ARG A 129 -4.52 -0.98 0.93
N GLN A 130 -4.97 -2.16 1.38
CA GLN A 130 -5.67 -3.10 0.55
C GLN A 130 -7.18 -3.01 0.82
N CYS A 131 -7.96 -2.83 -0.24
CA CYS A 131 -9.42 -2.83 -0.18
C CYS A 131 -9.97 -4.26 -0.10
N GLU A 132 -11.21 -4.42 0.33
CA GLU A 132 -11.91 -5.73 0.32
C GLU A 132 -12.04 -6.36 -1.08
N CYS A 133 -11.94 -5.56 -2.14
CA CYS A 133 -11.85 -6.05 -3.52
C CYS A 133 -10.45 -6.54 -3.91
N HIS A 134 -9.54 -6.65 -2.93
CA HIS A 134 -8.14 -7.04 -3.05
C HIS A 134 -7.23 -6.08 -3.82
N LEU A 135 -7.76 -4.96 -4.30
CA LEU A 135 -6.98 -3.90 -4.93
C LEU A 135 -6.30 -3.02 -3.86
N TRP A 136 -5.04 -2.73 -4.10
CA TRP A 136 -4.25 -1.73 -3.39
C TRP A 136 -4.67 -0.33 -3.80
N PHE A 137 -4.69 0.58 -2.84
CA PHE A 137 -4.95 1.98 -3.06
C PHE A 137 -4.20 2.85 -2.06
N PHE A 138 -4.04 4.12 -2.40
CA PHE A 138 -3.51 5.13 -1.51
C PHE A 138 -4.66 5.90 -0.88
N ALA A 139 -4.79 5.80 0.45
CA ALA A 139 -5.81 6.47 1.22
C ALA A 139 -5.55 7.99 1.26
N ARG A 140 -6.60 8.78 1.04
CA ARG A 140 -6.54 10.24 1.19
C ARG A 140 -6.78 10.69 2.63
N LYS A 141 -7.39 9.82 3.43
CA LYS A 141 -7.72 10.03 4.84
C LYS A 141 -7.37 8.80 5.65
N SER A 142 -7.02 8.99 6.92
CA SER A 142 -6.65 7.90 7.85
C SER A 142 -7.77 6.90 8.10
N ASP A 143 -9.03 7.29 7.92
CA ASP A 143 -10.21 6.42 8.11
C ASP A 143 -10.69 5.74 6.81
N GLN A 144 -10.09 6.06 5.66
CA GLN A 144 -10.51 5.50 4.38
C GLN A 144 -10.15 4.02 4.28
N ARG A 145 -11.18 3.16 4.21
CA ARG A 145 -11.03 1.69 4.10
C ARG A 145 -11.29 1.12 2.71
N ALA A 146 -11.90 1.91 1.82
CA ALA A 146 -12.29 1.47 0.48
C ALA A 146 -11.57 2.26 -0.63
N CYS A 147 -11.22 1.58 -1.72
CA CYS A 147 -10.52 2.18 -2.86
C CYS A 147 -11.40 3.10 -3.73
N SER A 148 -12.72 2.89 -3.71
CA SER A 148 -13.69 3.61 -4.55
C SER A 148 -15.01 3.81 -3.84
N GLN A 149 -15.84 4.73 -4.37
CA GLN A 149 -17.20 4.95 -3.88
C GLN A 149 -18.06 3.69 -3.96
N ASN A 150 -17.90 2.88 -5.01
CA ASN A 150 -18.63 1.61 -5.16
C ASN A 150 -18.23 0.62 -4.08
N CYS A 151 -16.93 0.47 -3.81
CA CYS A 151 -16.46 -0.40 -2.72
C CYS A 151 -16.91 0.11 -1.35
N ARG A 152 -16.96 1.44 -1.15
CA ARG A 152 -17.49 2.04 0.08
C ARG A 152 -18.99 1.74 0.26
N HIS A 153 -19.77 1.85 -0.81
CA HIS A 153 -21.20 1.52 -0.77
C HIS A 153 -21.41 0.05 -0.46
N ARG A 154 -20.67 -0.84 -1.14
CA ARG A 154 -20.71 -2.28 -0.88
C ARG A 154 -20.36 -2.62 0.57
N ALA A 155 -19.33 -2.00 1.14
CA ALA A 155 -18.96 -2.20 2.54
C ALA A 155 -20.08 -1.76 3.49
N TYR A 156 -20.71 -0.61 3.22
CA TYR A 156 -21.87 -0.14 3.99
C TYR A 156 -23.08 -1.08 3.87
N GLU A 157 -23.35 -1.63 2.68
CA GLU A 157 -24.41 -2.61 2.47
C GLU A 157 -24.24 -3.90 3.27
N GLN A 158 -22.99 -4.23 3.64
CA GLN A 158 -22.70 -5.38 4.49
C GLN A 158 -22.96 -5.14 5.98
N THR A 159 -23.16 -3.90 6.41
CA THR A 159 -23.43 -3.58 7.82
C THR A 159 -24.79 -4.09 8.28
N ASP A 160 -24.88 -4.52 9.55
CA ASP A 160 -26.13 -5.00 10.13
C ASP A 160 -27.21 -3.91 10.15
N ALA A 161 -26.81 -2.66 10.37
CA ALA A 161 -27.69 -1.51 10.31
C ALA A 161 -28.34 -1.36 8.93
N PHE A 162 -27.56 -1.45 7.85
CA PHE A 162 -28.10 -1.40 6.50
C PHE A 162 -29.01 -2.60 6.21
N LYS A 163 -28.58 -3.82 6.58
CA LYS A 163 -29.38 -5.03 6.39
C LYS A 163 -30.71 -4.96 7.15
N ALA A 164 -30.72 -4.44 8.37
CA ALA A 164 -31.94 -4.23 9.15
C ALA A 164 -32.87 -3.21 8.50
N LYS A 165 -32.33 -2.05 8.08
CA LYS A 165 -33.10 -1.03 7.36
C LYS A 165 -33.68 -1.58 6.05
N ARG A 166 -32.90 -2.36 5.30
CA ARG A 166 -33.33 -3.00 4.06
C ARG A 166 -34.43 -4.02 4.31
N ARG A 167 -34.35 -4.82 5.38
CA ARG A 167 -35.42 -5.77 5.77
C ARG A 167 -36.74 -5.06 6.05
N LEU A 168 -36.71 -3.97 6.82
CA LEU A 168 -37.90 -3.16 7.10
C LEU A 168 -38.49 -2.57 5.82
N TYR A 169 -37.65 -1.93 5.00
CA TYR A 169 -38.05 -1.39 3.71
C TYR A 169 -38.71 -2.45 2.81
N MET A 170 -38.10 -3.63 2.69
CA MET A 170 -38.65 -4.71 1.85
C MET A 170 -39.98 -5.23 2.37
N ARG A 171 -40.16 -5.35 3.70
CA ARG A 171 -41.44 -5.73 4.31
C ARG A 171 -42.55 -4.73 3.94
N ASP A 172 -42.26 -3.44 4.11
CA ASP A 172 -43.24 -2.38 3.85
C ASP A 172 -43.53 -2.27 2.35
N TYR A 173 -42.51 -2.44 1.49
CA TYR A 173 -42.65 -2.51 0.04
C TYR A 173 -43.55 -3.68 -0.41
N TYR A 174 -43.37 -4.87 0.18
CA TYR A 174 -44.24 -6.01 -0.13
C TYR A 174 -45.68 -5.79 0.31
N ALA A 175 -45.90 -5.18 1.48
CA ALA A 175 -47.24 -4.80 1.93
C ALA A 175 -47.90 -3.80 0.97
N LEU A 176 -47.16 -2.80 0.50
CA LEU A 176 -47.65 -1.83 -0.49
C LEU A 176 -47.97 -2.50 -1.83
N LYS A 177 -47.10 -3.40 -2.31
CA LYS A 177 -47.31 -4.15 -3.55
C LYS A 177 -48.54 -5.05 -3.47
N GLN A 178 -48.75 -5.74 -2.35
CA GLN A 178 -49.97 -6.54 -2.11
C GLN A 178 -51.23 -5.69 -2.06
N SER A 179 -51.16 -4.48 -1.50
CA SER A 179 -52.29 -3.55 -1.45
C SER A 179 -52.62 -2.86 -2.78
N GLY A 180 -51.85 -3.14 -3.85
CA GLY A 180 -52.04 -2.53 -5.17
C GLY A 180 -51.66 -1.05 -5.27
N LYS A 181 -51.11 -0.47 -4.19
CA LYS A 181 -50.70 0.95 -4.13
C LYS A 181 -49.40 1.24 -4.89
N VAL A 182 -48.67 0.19 -5.29
CA VAL A 182 -47.45 0.26 -6.09
C VAL A 182 -47.56 -0.79 -7.18
N LYS A 183 -47.38 -0.39 -8.45
CA LYS A 183 -47.43 -1.27 -9.63
C LYS A 183 -46.20 -2.18 -9.70
#